data_AF-A0A8H7KWF8-F1
#
_entry.id   AF-A0A8H7KWF8-F1
#
_cell.length_a   1.000
_cell.length_b   1.000
_cell.length_c   1.000
_cell.angle_alpha   90.00
_cell.angle_beta   90.00
_cell.angle_gamma   90.00
#
_symmetry.space_group_name_H-M   'P 1'
#
loop_
_entity.id
_entity.type
_entity.pdbx_description
1 polymer ?
#
loop_
_entity_poly.entity_id
_entity_poly.type
_entity_poly.pdbx_seq_one_letter_code
_entity_poly.pdbx_strand_id
1 'polypeptide(L)'
;MSFCTIPACSLDLRRLPNQSSTPAAIGDIMSEYVSALDPIDKIIKDHEQHSRSNKPTSEVGSSMKSGSAKSWRPSQKSEGTRKGSRPVIVLQDDKVCFMGTFEGRDPETLPDLLRRFLIPVCTTKRDEQHPPHLHTTPTWQVDSDRPAWVLACPTPKGSLLLRKRWKTVHGEQLTHYTVDSENLIALDVAADEAREKFDAEDPAIQEKEIVEFKHWKSKDERRESSGNATSPEDDVVHPSGAAVSSRQT
;
A
#
# COMPACT_ATOMS: atom_id res chain seq x y z
N MET A 1 37.79 -44.53 8.58
CA MET A 1 36.46 -43.90 8.43
C MET A 1 36.55 -42.54 9.13
N SER A 2 36.69 -41.45 8.37
CA SER A 2 36.77 -40.09 8.90
C SER A 2 35.37 -39.49 8.96
N PHE A 3 34.97 -39.00 10.13
CA PHE A 3 33.74 -38.22 10.30
C PHE A 3 34.11 -36.73 10.25
N CYS A 4 33.59 -36.03 9.23
CA CYS A 4 33.63 -34.57 9.17
C CYS A 4 32.64 -34.00 10.19
N THR A 5 33.14 -33.27 11.17
CA THR A 5 32.34 -32.49 12.11
C THR A 5 32.09 -31.11 11.51
N ILE A 6 30.83 -30.76 11.26
CA ILE A 6 30.42 -29.42 10.81
C ILE A 6 30.31 -28.52 12.05
N PRO A 7 30.93 -27.33 12.09
CA PRO A 7 30.77 -26.41 13.20
C PRO A 7 29.37 -25.80 13.19
N ALA A 8 28.70 -25.83 14.34
CA ALA A 8 27.42 -25.19 14.56
C ALA A 8 27.61 -23.66 14.51
N CYS A 9 27.09 -23.02 13.45
CA CYS A 9 26.92 -21.57 13.42
C CYS A 9 25.90 -21.17 14.49
N SER A 10 26.40 -20.59 15.58
CA SER A 10 25.59 -19.92 16.59
C SER A 10 24.91 -18.71 15.95
N LEU A 11 23.67 -18.87 15.52
CA LEU A 11 22.80 -17.76 15.16
C LEU A 11 22.52 -16.96 16.44
N ASP A 12 23.20 -15.83 16.56
CA ASP A 12 22.98 -14.81 17.58
C ASP A 12 21.57 -14.20 17.37
N LEU A 13 20.56 -14.91 17.89
CA LEU A 13 19.18 -14.48 18.06
C LEU A 13 19.17 -13.39 19.14
N ARG A 14 19.71 -12.22 18.79
CA ARG A 14 19.50 -11.00 19.58
C ARG A 14 18.00 -10.78 19.66
N ARG A 15 17.44 -11.11 20.83
CA ARG A 15 16.07 -10.80 21.22
C ARG A 15 15.80 -9.35 20.84
N LEU A 16 15.01 -9.16 19.79
CA LEU A 16 14.35 -7.90 19.56
C LEU A 16 13.56 -7.58 20.85
N PRO A 17 13.69 -6.37 21.41
CA PRO A 17 12.96 -6.02 22.62
C PRO A 17 11.48 -6.33 22.41
N ASN A 18 10.89 -7.03 23.39
CA ASN A 18 9.46 -7.32 23.48
C ASN A 18 8.69 -6.01 23.34
N GLN A 19 8.37 -5.62 22.11
CA GLN A 19 7.29 -4.70 21.84
C GLN A 19 6.05 -5.51 22.19
N SER A 20 5.43 -5.20 23.33
CA SER A 20 4.08 -5.63 23.63
C SER A 20 3.16 -5.02 22.58
N SER A 21 3.10 -5.65 21.41
CA SER A 21 2.18 -5.27 20.35
C SER A 21 0.79 -5.54 20.91
N THR A 22 0.12 -4.49 21.35
CA THR A 22 -1.31 -4.56 21.63
C THR A 22 -1.98 -5.14 20.39
N PRO A 23 -2.83 -6.19 20.54
CA PRO A 23 -3.50 -6.77 19.39
C PRO A 23 -4.30 -5.68 18.68
N ALA A 24 -4.22 -5.66 17.34
CA ALA A 24 -4.96 -4.70 16.56
C ALA A 24 -6.46 -4.98 16.66
N ALA A 25 -7.24 -3.98 17.07
CA ALA A 25 -8.69 -4.02 17.15
C ALA A 25 -9.32 -3.65 15.81
N ILE A 26 -10.59 -4.01 15.62
CA ILE A 26 -11.38 -3.56 14.47
C ILE A 26 -11.46 -2.03 14.50
N GLY A 27 -11.29 -1.40 13.34
CA GLY A 27 -11.24 0.04 13.17
C GLY A 27 -9.87 0.66 13.42
N ASP A 28 -8.90 -0.05 14.02
CA ASP A 28 -7.54 0.48 14.21
C ASP A 28 -6.87 0.76 12.86
N ILE A 29 -6.18 1.91 12.77
CA ILE A 29 -5.30 2.20 11.64
C ILE A 29 -3.87 1.78 12.00
N MET A 30 -3.34 0.81 11.26
CA MET A 30 -2.05 0.17 11.47
C MET A 30 -1.06 0.52 10.34
N SER A 31 0.22 0.26 10.57
CA SER A 31 1.30 0.52 9.62
C SER A 31 1.75 -0.78 8.95
N GLU A 32 1.81 -0.80 7.62
CA GLU A 32 2.26 -1.94 6.82
C GLU A 32 3.34 -1.53 5.79
N TYR A 33 4.16 -2.47 5.33
CA TYR A 33 5.20 -2.28 4.30
C TYR A 33 4.87 -3.06 3.02
N VAL A 34 3.73 -2.74 2.41
CA VAL A 34 3.32 -3.31 1.13
C VAL A 34 2.84 -2.22 0.18
N SER A 35 2.68 -2.56 -1.09
CA SER A 35 2.14 -1.61 -2.05
C SER A 35 0.65 -1.41 -1.80
N ALA A 36 0.18 -0.16 -1.73
CA ALA A 36 -1.26 0.13 -1.67
C ALA A 36 -2.02 -0.36 -2.92
N LEU A 37 -1.30 -0.70 -4.00
CA LEU A 37 -1.85 -1.21 -5.26
C LEU A 37 -1.98 -2.73 -5.30
N ASP A 38 -1.38 -3.47 -4.35
CA ASP A 38 -1.39 -4.93 -4.34
C ASP A 38 -2.82 -5.54 -4.36
N PRO A 39 -3.85 -4.92 -3.72
CA PRO A 39 -5.22 -5.41 -3.82
C PRO A 39 -5.80 -5.32 -5.24
N ILE A 40 -5.50 -4.25 -5.98
CA ILE A 40 -5.93 -4.12 -7.38
C ILE A 40 -5.22 -5.16 -8.26
N ASP A 41 -3.93 -5.41 -8.06
CA ASP A 41 -3.22 -6.47 -8.79
C ASP A 41 -3.85 -7.85 -8.55
N LYS A 42 -4.39 -8.08 -7.34
CA LYS A 42 -5.11 -9.31 -7.02
C LYS A 42 -6.41 -9.40 -7.80
N ILE A 43 -7.22 -8.34 -7.81
CA ILE A 43 -8.47 -8.26 -8.60
C ILE A 43 -8.21 -8.62 -10.06
N ILE A 44 -7.17 -8.03 -10.67
CA ILE A 44 -6.79 -8.30 -12.05
C ILE A 44 -6.40 -9.76 -12.27
N LYS A 45 -5.59 -10.34 -11.38
CA LYS A 45 -5.16 -11.74 -11.47
C LYS A 45 -6.33 -12.71 -11.35
N ASP A 46 -7.27 -12.44 -10.45
CA ASP A 46 -8.46 -13.26 -10.25
C ASP A 46 -9.34 -13.20 -11.51
N HIS A 47 -9.55 -11.99 -12.06
CA HIS A 47 -10.25 -11.79 -13.33
C HIS A 47 -9.59 -12.54 -14.49
N GLU A 48 -8.27 -12.43 -14.66
CA GLU A 48 -7.53 -13.14 -15.72
C GLU A 48 -7.63 -14.67 -15.59
N GLN A 49 -7.73 -15.20 -14.37
CA GLN A 49 -7.90 -16.64 -14.13
C GLN A 49 -9.29 -17.12 -14.53
N HIS A 50 -10.34 -16.38 -14.15
CA HIS A 50 -11.73 -16.69 -14.53
C HIS A 50 -11.95 -16.62 -16.05
N SER A 51 -11.36 -15.62 -16.73
CA SER A 51 -11.44 -15.50 -18.18
C SER A 51 -10.74 -16.65 -18.93
N ARG A 52 -9.75 -17.31 -18.31
CA ARG A 52 -9.07 -18.49 -18.88
C ARG A 52 -9.86 -19.77 -18.71
N SER A 53 -10.54 -19.97 -17.57
CA SER A 53 -11.31 -21.20 -17.31
C SER A 53 -12.53 -21.35 -18.23
N ASN A 54 -13.06 -20.25 -18.75
CA ASN A 54 -14.25 -20.25 -19.59
C ASN A 54 -13.95 -20.51 -21.08
N LYS A 55 -12.69 -20.59 -21.49
CA LYS A 55 -12.36 -20.98 -22.86
C LYS A 55 -12.57 -22.49 -23.02
N PRO A 56 -13.46 -22.94 -23.92
CA PRO A 56 -13.68 -24.36 -24.14
C PRO A 56 -12.36 -24.98 -24.59
N THR A 57 -11.76 -25.81 -23.73
CA THR A 57 -10.57 -26.60 -24.04
C THR A 57 -10.93 -27.62 -25.10
N SER A 58 -10.70 -27.27 -26.37
CA SER A 58 -10.88 -28.17 -27.51
C SER A 58 -9.70 -29.11 -27.74
N GLU A 59 -8.72 -29.20 -26.83
CA GLU A 59 -7.60 -30.13 -26.96
C GLU A 59 -7.49 -31.09 -25.78
N VAL A 60 -7.77 -32.35 -26.09
CA VAL A 60 -7.59 -33.54 -25.25
C VAL A 60 -6.09 -33.73 -25.00
N GLY A 61 -5.60 -33.22 -23.88
CA GLY A 61 -4.21 -33.42 -23.44
C GLY A 61 -4.13 -33.53 -21.93
N SER A 62 -4.18 -34.76 -21.41
CA SER A 62 -4.05 -35.10 -19.99
C SER A 62 -2.84 -34.43 -19.35
N SER A 63 -3.08 -33.42 -18.51
CA SER A 63 -2.08 -32.92 -17.57
C SER A 63 -2.74 -32.64 -16.23
N MET A 64 -2.79 -33.67 -15.38
CA MET A 64 -3.19 -33.56 -13.98
C MET A 64 -2.11 -32.77 -13.22
N LYS A 65 -2.24 -31.44 -13.20
CA LYS A 65 -1.59 -30.62 -12.18
C LYS A 65 -2.69 -30.12 -11.25
N SER A 66 -2.80 -30.78 -10.11
CA SER A 66 -3.59 -30.30 -8.98
C SER A 66 -3.10 -28.89 -8.62
N GLY A 67 -3.93 -27.89 -8.93
CA GLY A 67 -3.67 -26.50 -8.59
C GLY A 67 -3.78 -26.34 -7.08
N SER A 68 -2.66 -26.46 -6.38
CA SER A 68 -2.53 -25.92 -5.03
C SER A 68 -2.91 -24.44 -5.12
N ALA A 69 -3.98 -24.06 -4.40
CA ALA A 69 -4.41 -22.67 -4.27
C ALA A 69 -3.19 -21.87 -3.79
N LYS A 70 -2.56 -21.13 -4.71
CA LYS A 70 -1.39 -20.33 -4.39
C LYS A 70 -1.83 -19.26 -3.42
N SER A 71 -1.54 -19.48 -2.14
CA SER A 71 -1.67 -18.49 -1.07
C SER A 71 -1.13 -17.16 -1.58
N TRP A 72 -2.01 -16.16 -1.65
CA TRP A 72 -1.64 -14.81 -2.02
C TRP A 72 -0.55 -14.34 -1.05
N ARG A 73 0.63 -14.03 -1.60
CA ARG A 73 1.70 -13.38 -0.86
C ARG A 73 1.85 -11.97 -1.42
N PRO A 74 1.77 -10.93 -0.58
CA PRO A 74 2.12 -9.59 -1.00
C PRO A 74 3.50 -9.62 -1.66
N SER A 75 3.70 -8.78 -2.68
CA SER A 75 5.02 -8.66 -3.27
C SER A 75 5.94 -8.00 -2.25
N GLN A 76 6.66 -8.81 -1.47
CA GLN A 76 7.79 -8.33 -0.68
C GLN A 76 8.88 -7.95 -1.69
N LYS A 77 8.80 -6.73 -2.25
CA LYS A 77 9.91 -6.18 -3.02
C LYS A 77 11.13 -6.17 -2.09
N SER A 78 12.25 -6.63 -2.62
CA SER A 78 13.52 -6.69 -1.92
C SER A 78 13.85 -5.33 -1.28
N GLU A 79 14.47 -5.41 -0.12
CA GLU A 79 14.75 -4.37 0.87
C GLU A 79 15.52 -3.12 0.37
N GLY A 80 15.79 -3.04 -0.94
CA GLY A 80 16.54 -1.97 -1.60
C GLY A 80 15.74 -0.75 -2.04
N THR A 81 14.40 -0.84 -2.18
CA THR A 81 13.54 0.33 -2.45
C THR A 81 12.59 0.51 -1.28
N ARG A 82 12.95 1.38 -0.32
CA ARG A 82 12.17 1.59 0.89
C ARG A 82 10.84 2.26 0.54
N LYS A 83 9.83 1.49 0.13
CA LYS A 83 8.44 1.96 0.16
C LYS A 83 8.15 2.30 1.63
N GLY A 84 7.86 3.58 1.87
CA GLY A 84 7.49 4.05 3.20
C GLY A 84 6.30 3.25 3.72
N SER A 85 6.22 3.08 5.03
CA SER A 85 5.06 2.42 5.64
C SER A 85 3.77 3.10 5.19
N ARG A 86 2.69 2.33 5.03
CA ARG A 86 1.37 2.80 4.62
C ARG A 86 0.33 2.53 5.72
N PRO A 87 -0.66 3.43 5.89
CA PRO A 87 -1.78 3.17 6.78
C PRO A 87 -2.68 2.08 6.20
N VAL A 88 -3.14 1.17 7.05
CA VAL A 88 -4.14 0.15 6.72
C VAL A 88 -5.20 0.13 7.81
N ILE A 89 -6.46 0.00 7.44
CA ILE A 89 -7.60 -0.06 8.36
C ILE A 89 -7.91 -1.52 8.64
N VAL A 90 -7.98 -1.91 9.90
CA VAL A 90 -8.37 -3.25 10.31
C VAL A 90 -9.88 -3.39 10.26
N LEU A 91 -10.38 -4.38 9.51
CA LEU A 91 -11.79 -4.67 9.36
C LEU A 91 -12.19 -5.91 10.17
N GLN A 92 -13.47 -6.26 10.11
CA GLN A 92 -13.99 -7.53 10.59
C GLN A 92 -13.45 -8.71 9.75
N ASP A 93 -13.65 -9.93 10.24
CA ASP A 93 -13.29 -11.18 9.55
C ASP A 93 -11.83 -11.31 9.12
N ASP A 94 -10.92 -10.73 9.92
CA ASP A 94 -9.48 -10.73 9.63
C ASP A 94 -9.19 -10.14 8.23
N LYS A 95 -9.84 -9.04 7.86
CA LYS A 95 -9.58 -8.28 6.63
C LYS A 95 -8.93 -6.93 6.95
N VAL A 96 -8.29 -6.32 5.94
CA VAL A 96 -7.83 -4.93 5.98
C VAL A 96 -8.14 -4.19 4.68
N CYS A 97 -8.28 -2.87 4.76
CA CYS A 97 -8.28 -1.97 3.61
C CYS A 97 -7.07 -1.05 3.63
N PHE A 98 -6.57 -0.70 2.45
CA PHE A 98 -5.37 0.12 2.32
C PHE A 98 -5.75 1.58 2.25
N MET A 99 -5.09 2.40 3.05
CA MET A 99 -5.25 3.84 2.98
C MET A 99 -4.07 4.45 2.20
N GLY A 100 -4.38 5.21 1.17
CA GLY A 100 -3.43 5.77 0.23
C GLY A 100 -3.65 7.26 0.03
N THR A 101 -2.60 8.05 0.16
CA THR A 101 -2.61 9.44 -0.29
C THR A 101 -2.31 9.55 -1.79
N PHE A 102 -1.87 8.47 -2.46
CA PHE A 102 -1.41 8.46 -3.86
C PHE A 102 -0.53 9.66 -4.22
N GLU A 103 0.40 10.02 -3.32
CA GLU A 103 1.27 11.19 -3.45
C GLU A 103 0.49 12.53 -3.55
N GLY A 104 -0.74 12.56 -3.06
CA GLY A 104 -1.69 13.67 -3.16
C GLY A 104 -2.16 13.97 -4.57
N ARG A 105 -2.13 12.98 -5.46
CA ARG A 105 -2.79 13.08 -6.76
C ARG A 105 -4.29 13.22 -6.55
N ASP A 106 -4.89 14.07 -7.38
CA ASP A 106 -6.33 14.17 -7.50
C ASP A 106 -6.88 12.82 -8.01
N PRO A 107 -7.98 12.28 -7.45
CA PRO A 107 -8.67 11.12 -7.98
C PRO A 107 -8.84 11.15 -9.48
N GLU A 108 -9.17 12.30 -10.08
CA GLU A 108 -9.43 12.42 -11.52
C GLU A 108 -8.20 12.07 -12.38
N THR A 109 -7.00 12.09 -11.79
CA THR A 109 -5.74 11.73 -12.45
C THR A 109 -5.33 10.27 -12.28
N LEU A 110 -6.12 9.50 -11.50
CA LEU A 110 -5.88 8.08 -11.25
C LEU A 110 -6.59 7.22 -12.31
N PRO A 111 -6.07 6.01 -12.61
CA PRO A 111 -6.71 5.10 -13.57
C PRO A 111 -8.14 4.75 -13.18
N ASP A 112 -9.02 4.56 -14.17
CA ASP A 112 -10.44 4.29 -13.96
C ASP A 112 -10.67 3.12 -13.01
N LEU A 113 -9.93 2.03 -13.22
CA LEU A 113 -9.95 0.85 -12.36
C LEU A 113 -9.69 1.19 -10.89
N LEU A 114 -8.73 2.07 -10.62
CA LEU A 114 -8.37 2.44 -9.25
C LEU A 114 -9.47 3.32 -8.64
N ARG A 115 -9.98 4.30 -9.40
CA ARG A 115 -11.02 5.25 -8.94
C ARG A 115 -12.28 4.56 -8.45
N ARG A 116 -12.67 3.43 -9.07
CA ARG A 116 -13.83 2.61 -8.66
C ARG A 116 -13.79 2.18 -7.20
N PHE A 117 -12.59 1.98 -6.64
CA PHE A 117 -12.39 1.48 -5.29
C PHE A 117 -11.95 2.56 -4.31
N LEU A 118 -11.97 3.85 -4.67
CA LEU A 118 -11.53 4.92 -3.78
C LEU A 118 -12.69 5.55 -3.01
N ILE A 119 -12.52 5.63 -1.69
CA ILE A 119 -13.40 6.39 -0.80
C ILE A 119 -12.59 7.55 -0.20
N PRO A 120 -13.10 8.80 -0.27
CA PRO A 120 -12.44 9.94 0.38
C PRO A 120 -12.37 9.77 1.89
N VAL A 121 -11.30 10.26 2.51
CA VAL A 121 -11.20 10.39 3.97
C VAL A 121 -11.40 11.84 4.35
N CYS A 122 -12.33 12.09 5.27
CA CYS A 122 -12.59 13.41 5.80
C CYS A 122 -11.33 13.98 6.46
N THR A 123 -10.87 15.12 5.96
CA THR A 123 -9.75 15.87 6.52
C THR A 123 -10.27 17.19 7.08
N THR A 124 -9.55 17.75 8.06
CA THR A 124 -9.93 19.01 8.73
C THR A 124 -10.04 20.23 7.80
N LYS A 125 -9.61 20.13 6.54
CA LYS A 125 -9.48 21.26 5.62
C LYS A 125 -10.46 21.28 4.45
N ARG A 126 -11.17 20.19 4.11
CA ARG A 126 -11.78 20.12 2.77
C ARG A 126 -13.17 19.51 2.57
N ASP A 127 -13.67 18.57 3.36
CA ASP A 127 -14.77 17.73 2.85
C ASP A 127 -15.88 17.41 3.85
N GLU A 128 -16.78 18.39 4.07
CA GLU A 128 -18.11 18.10 4.65
C GLU A 128 -19.20 17.92 3.56
N GLN A 129 -18.90 18.21 2.29
CA GLN A 129 -19.93 18.47 1.27
C GLN A 129 -20.21 17.30 0.32
N HIS A 130 -19.40 16.24 0.31
CA HIS A 130 -19.55 15.12 -0.62
C HIS A 130 -19.50 13.75 0.08
N PRO A 131 -20.65 13.20 0.49
CA PRO A 131 -20.75 11.80 0.89
C PRO A 131 -20.74 10.86 -0.34
N PRO A 132 -20.25 9.62 -0.22
CA PRO A 132 -19.71 8.99 0.99
C PRO A 132 -18.23 9.34 1.23
N HIS A 133 -17.86 9.67 2.48
CA HIS A 133 -16.48 9.83 2.94
C HIS A 133 -16.29 9.17 4.30
N LEU A 134 -15.04 8.80 4.62
CA LEU A 134 -14.68 8.12 5.86
C LEU A 134 -14.26 9.11 6.93
N HIS A 135 -14.84 9.00 8.12
CA HIS A 135 -14.34 9.72 9.30
C HIS A 135 -13.35 8.86 10.09
N THR A 136 -12.35 9.54 10.65
CA THR A 136 -11.45 8.96 11.64
C THR A 136 -11.57 9.71 12.96
N THR A 137 -11.30 9.01 14.05
CA THR A 137 -11.17 9.58 15.38
C THR A 137 -9.72 9.43 15.87
N PRO A 138 -9.01 10.54 16.16
CA PRO A 138 -9.40 11.91 15.81
C PRO A 138 -9.39 12.13 14.30
N THR A 139 -9.92 13.27 13.86
CA THR A 139 -9.99 13.64 12.44
C THR A 139 -8.64 13.51 11.76
N TRP A 140 -8.63 12.95 10.56
CA TRP A 140 -7.41 12.66 9.84
C TRP A 140 -6.65 13.94 9.55
N GLN A 141 -5.38 13.97 9.96
CA GLN A 141 -4.51 15.11 9.76
C GLN A 141 -3.57 14.81 8.59
N VAL A 142 -3.60 15.66 7.58
CA VAL A 142 -2.67 15.63 6.46
C VAL A 142 -1.73 16.82 6.55
N ASP A 143 -0.43 16.56 6.42
CA ASP A 143 0.64 17.57 6.42
C ASP A 143 0.54 18.53 5.21
N SER A 144 -0.35 18.25 4.26
CA SER A 144 -0.53 18.99 3.03
C SER A 144 -2.01 19.13 2.72
N ASP A 145 -2.42 20.13 1.93
CA ASP A 145 -3.80 20.30 1.44
C ASP A 145 -4.20 19.20 0.41
N ARG A 146 -3.51 18.07 0.45
CA ARG A 146 -3.67 16.93 -0.45
C ARG A 146 -4.76 16.02 0.10
N PRO A 147 -5.65 15.53 -0.77
CA PRO A 147 -6.69 14.62 -0.35
C PRO A 147 -6.12 13.26 0.08
N ALA A 148 -6.83 12.58 0.97
CA ALA A 148 -6.51 11.23 1.41
C ALA A 148 -7.65 10.28 1.04
N TRP A 149 -7.31 9.06 0.66
CA TRP A 149 -8.27 8.08 0.14
C TRP A 149 -8.05 6.73 0.80
N VAL A 150 -9.11 5.95 0.91
CA VAL A 150 -9.04 4.53 1.24
C VAL A 150 -9.40 3.73 0.01
N LEU A 151 -8.55 2.75 -0.30
CA LEU A 151 -8.84 1.72 -1.26
C LEU A 151 -9.75 0.68 -0.61
N ALA A 152 -11.04 0.73 -0.95
CA ALA A 152 -12.09 -0.20 -0.57
C ALA A 152 -11.92 -1.55 -1.28
N CYS A 153 -10.82 -2.24 -0.97
CA CYS A 153 -10.53 -3.57 -1.47
C CYS A 153 -10.05 -4.46 -0.31
N PRO A 154 -10.98 -5.07 0.44
CA PRO A 154 -10.66 -5.89 1.60
C PRO A 154 -9.71 -7.02 1.24
N THR A 155 -8.60 -7.09 1.97
CA THR A 155 -7.56 -8.10 1.80
C THR A 155 -7.40 -8.90 3.08
N PRO A 156 -7.23 -10.23 3.03
CA PRO A 156 -7.01 -11.04 4.23
C PRO A 156 -5.80 -10.57 5.03
N LYS A 157 -6.00 -10.20 6.29
CA LYS A 157 -4.99 -9.72 7.23
C LYS A 157 -3.92 -10.77 7.51
N GLY A 158 -4.27 -12.06 7.56
CA GLY A 158 -3.30 -13.15 7.77
C GLY A 158 -2.15 -13.22 6.76
N SER A 159 -2.19 -12.44 5.69
CA SER A 159 -1.11 -12.30 4.70
C SER A 159 -0.19 -11.09 4.91
N LEU A 160 -0.47 -10.27 5.93
CA LEU A 160 0.19 -8.99 6.22
C LEU A 160 0.86 -8.99 7.60
N LEU A 161 1.90 -8.18 7.76
CA LEU A 161 2.67 -8.05 9.01
C LEU A 161 2.38 -6.69 9.64
N LEU A 162 1.19 -6.54 10.23
CA LEU A 162 0.78 -5.30 10.90
C LEU A 162 1.74 -5.02 12.07
N ARG A 163 2.51 -3.92 11.96
CA ARG A 163 3.60 -3.67 12.91
C ARG A 163 3.19 -2.81 14.10
N LYS A 164 2.83 -1.56 13.82
CA LYS A 164 2.51 -0.55 14.84
C LYS A 164 1.27 0.23 14.42
N ARG A 165 0.61 0.86 15.38
CA ARG A 165 -0.45 1.85 15.10
C ARG A 165 0.13 2.97 14.24
N TRP A 166 -0.66 3.42 13.26
CA TRP A 166 -0.29 4.55 12.42
C TRP A 166 -0.21 5.82 13.27
N LYS A 167 0.78 6.66 12.97
CA LYS A 167 1.04 7.92 13.68
C LYS A 167 1.36 8.98 12.65
N THR A 168 0.76 10.15 12.80
CA THR A 168 1.16 11.36 12.08
C THR A 168 2.41 11.95 12.74
N VAL A 169 3.20 12.68 11.96
CA VAL A 169 4.45 13.31 12.42
C VAL A 169 4.17 14.64 13.13
N HIS A 170 2.95 15.14 13.03
CA HIS A 170 2.54 16.39 13.65
C HIS A 170 2.02 16.19 15.08
N GLY A 171 2.90 16.48 16.04
CA GLY A 171 2.54 16.62 17.46
C GLY A 171 3.46 15.86 18.41
N GLU A 172 3.57 16.35 19.64
CA GLU A 172 4.33 15.71 20.73
C GLU A 172 3.61 14.47 21.29
N GLN A 173 2.35 14.22 20.90
CA GLN A 173 1.52 13.13 21.42
C GLN A 173 1.29 12.03 20.39
N LEU A 174 1.37 10.76 20.83
CA LEU A 174 0.94 9.62 20.02
C LEU A 174 -0.58 9.70 19.80
N THR A 175 -0.99 10.08 18.60
CA THR A 175 -2.38 9.95 18.18
C THR A 175 -2.62 8.57 17.59
N HIS A 176 -3.55 7.81 18.18
CA HIS A 176 -4.02 6.55 17.61
C HIS A 176 -5.29 6.84 16.81
N TYR A 177 -5.23 6.61 15.50
CA TYR A 177 -6.38 6.76 14.63
C TYR A 177 -7.25 5.50 14.64
N THR A 178 -8.56 5.70 14.72
CA THR A 178 -9.58 4.68 14.52
C THR A 178 -10.60 5.14 13.50
N VAL A 179 -11.24 4.20 12.80
CA VAL A 179 -12.40 4.45 11.93
C VAL A 179 -13.66 4.03 12.67
N ASP A 180 -14.69 4.86 12.63
CA ASP A 180 -15.95 4.59 13.34
C ASP A 180 -16.70 3.41 12.70
N SER A 181 -17.50 2.69 13.49
CA SER A 181 -18.17 1.46 13.05
C SER A 181 -19.08 1.65 11.84
N GLU A 182 -19.76 2.80 11.73
CA GLU A 182 -20.63 3.12 10.59
C GLU A 182 -19.83 3.23 9.29
N ASN A 183 -18.64 3.84 9.37
CA ASN A 183 -17.70 3.96 8.25
C ASN A 183 -17.10 2.61 7.83
N LEU A 184 -16.92 1.68 8.77
CA LEU A 184 -16.45 0.33 8.47
C LEU A 184 -17.47 -0.47 7.65
N ILE A 185 -18.76 -0.35 7.97
CA ILE A 185 -19.85 -0.98 7.20
C ILE A 185 -19.89 -0.36 5.80
N ALA A 186 -19.85 0.97 5.71
CA ALA A 186 -19.85 1.68 4.42
C ALA A 186 -18.66 1.26 3.54
N LEU A 187 -17.49 1.01 4.14
CA LEU A 187 -16.30 0.57 3.42
C LEU A 187 -16.41 -0.85 2.85
N ASP A 188 -17.04 -1.78 3.58
CA ASP A 188 -17.29 -3.14 3.10
C ASP A 188 -18.33 -3.15 1.97
N VAL A 189 -19.44 -2.41 2.15
CA VAL A 189 -20.47 -2.25 1.11
C VAL A 189 -19.90 -1.62 -0.17
N ALA A 190 -19.12 -0.54 -0.03
CA ALA A 190 -18.51 0.12 -1.17
C ALA A 190 -17.51 -0.79 -1.92
N ALA A 191 -16.80 -1.65 -1.19
CA ALA A 191 -15.90 -2.62 -1.80
C ALA A 191 -16.65 -3.67 -2.63
N ASP A 192 -17.73 -4.21 -2.09
CA ASP A 192 -18.58 -5.19 -2.78
C ASP A 192 -19.24 -4.56 -4.01
N GLU A 193 -19.81 -3.36 -3.87
CA GLU A 193 -20.39 -2.63 -5.01
C GLU A 193 -19.36 -2.33 -6.10
N ALA A 194 -18.16 -1.90 -5.73
CA ALA A 194 -17.10 -1.62 -6.71
C ALA A 194 -16.67 -2.89 -7.43
N ARG A 195 -16.60 -4.02 -6.71
CA ARG A 195 -16.27 -5.33 -7.27
C ARG A 195 -17.36 -5.82 -8.22
N GLU A 196 -18.62 -5.76 -7.81
CA GLU A 196 -19.76 -6.17 -8.63
C GLU A 196 -19.85 -5.32 -9.91
N LYS A 197 -19.71 -3.99 -9.79
CA LYS A 197 -19.67 -3.07 -10.94
C LYS A 197 -18.53 -3.41 -11.89
N PHE A 198 -17.34 -3.73 -11.37
CA PHE A 198 -16.23 -4.15 -12.22
C PHE A 198 -16.54 -5.47 -12.91
N ASP A 199 -17.01 -6.50 -12.20
CA ASP A 199 -17.26 -7.84 -12.76
C ASP A 199 -18.44 -7.85 -13.78
N ALA A 200 -19.42 -6.97 -13.62
CA ALA A 200 -20.57 -6.83 -14.53
C ALA A 200 -20.29 -5.96 -15.77
N GLU A 201 -19.16 -5.24 -15.80
CA GLU A 201 -18.77 -4.37 -16.91
C GLU A 201 -18.47 -5.17 -18.18
N ASP A 202 -18.59 -4.53 -19.35
CA ASP A 202 -18.22 -5.14 -20.63
C ASP A 202 -16.74 -5.60 -20.61
N PRO A 203 -16.42 -6.83 -21.05
CA PRO A 203 -15.04 -7.33 -21.03
C PRO A 203 -14.03 -6.46 -21.77
N ALA A 204 -14.42 -5.77 -22.83
CA ALA A 204 -13.53 -4.86 -23.55
C ALA A 204 -13.24 -3.59 -22.73
N ILE A 205 -14.20 -3.12 -21.94
CA ILE A 205 -14.00 -2.01 -20.99
C ILE A 205 -13.08 -2.48 -19.86
N GLN A 206 -13.34 -3.64 -19.26
CA GLN A 206 -12.48 -4.23 -18.22
C GLN A 206 -11.02 -4.35 -18.71
N GLU A 207 -10.81 -4.90 -19.92
CA GLU A 207 -9.48 -5.05 -20.50
C GLU A 207 -8.79 -3.69 -20.72
N LYS A 208 -9.52 -2.70 -21.23
CA LYS A 208 -9.01 -1.33 -21.40
C LYS A 208 -8.54 -0.74 -20.07
N GLU A 209 -9.36 -0.84 -19.02
CA GLU A 209 -9.03 -0.32 -17.68
C GLU A 209 -7.83 -1.05 -17.06
N ILE A 210 -7.74 -2.37 -17.24
CA ILE A 210 -6.59 -3.19 -16.80
C ILE A 210 -5.30 -2.73 -17.49
N VAL A 211 -5.35 -2.51 -18.81
CA VAL A 211 -4.20 -2.05 -19.60
C VAL A 211 -3.77 -0.65 -19.17
N GLU A 212 -4.73 0.25 -18.97
CA GLU A 212 -4.47 1.60 -18.45
C GLU A 212 -3.78 1.55 -17.09
N PHE A 213 -4.33 0.79 -16.15
CA PHE A 213 -3.76 0.62 -14.81
C PHE A 213 -2.32 0.08 -14.86
N LYS A 214 -2.06 -0.96 -15.65
CA LYS A 214 -0.72 -1.55 -15.80
C LYS A 214 0.28 -0.54 -16.38
N HIS A 215 -0.14 0.26 -17.35
CA HIS A 215 0.69 1.32 -17.94
C HIS A 215 0.99 2.44 -16.95
N TRP A 216 -0.04 2.91 -16.24
CA TRP A 216 0.09 3.93 -15.21
C TRP A 216 1.03 3.48 -14.09
N LYS A 217 0.83 2.27 -13.55
CA LYS A 217 1.67 1.69 -12.50
C LYS A 217 3.14 1.58 -12.94
N SER A 218 3.38 1.17 -14.20
CA SER A 218 4.74 1.10 -14.75
C SER A 218 5.43 2.46 -14.82
N LYS A 219 4.68 3.54 -15.14
CA LYS A 219 5.22 4.91 -15.11
C LYS A 219 5.52 5.37 -13.68
N ASP A 220 4.65 5.01 -12.75
CA ASP A 220 4.79 5.35 -11.33
C ASP A 220 6.07 4.73 -10.73
N GLU A 221 6.29 3.45 -10.98
CA GLU A 221 7.50 2.74 -10.53
C GLU A 221 8.80 3.31 -11.14
N ARG A 222 8.75 3.82 -12.38
CA ARG A 222 9.89 4.52 -13.01
C ARG A 222 10.18 5.84 -12.32
N ARG A 223 9.15 6.61 -11.92
CA ARG A 223 9.32 7.87 -11.18
C ARG A 223 9.98 7.61 -9.83
N GLU A 224 9.51 6.61 -9.09
CA GLU A 224 10.11 6.16 -7.82
C GLU A 224 11.60 5.79 -7.99
N SER A 225 11.93 5.09 -9.09
CA SER A 225 13.31 4.66 -9.36
C SER A 225 14.21 5.84 -9.75
N SER A 226 13.69 6.84 -10.47
CA SER A 226 14.46 8.01 -10.90
C SER A 226 14.69 9.05 -9.80
N GLY A 227 13.75 9.19 -8.84
CA GLY A 227 13.88 10.15 -7.73
C GLY A 227 14.94 9.78 -6.70
N ASN A 228 15.38 8.51 -6.69
CA ASN A 228 16.45 8.01 -5.81
C ASN A 228 17.85 8.10 -6.42
N ALA A 229 17.99 8.52 -7.67
CA ALA A 229 19.29 8.93 -8.19
C ALA A 229 19.63 10.28 -7.56
N THR A 230 20.13 10.24 -6.33
CA THR A 230 20.81 11.38 -5.70
C THR A 230 21.79 11.88 -6.75
N SER A 231 21.57 13.11 -7.25
CA SER A 231 22.56 13.76 -8.10
C SER A 231 23.90 13.61 -7.38
N PRO A 232 24.95 13.10 -8.03
CA PRO A 232 26.27 13.16 -7.43
C PRO A 232 26.48 14.63 -7.09
N GLU A 233 26.49 14.94 -5.79
CA GLU A 233 26.87 16.27 -5.36
C GLU A 233 28.27 16.45 -5.93
N ASP A 234 28.40 17.35 -6.91
CA ASP A 234 29.68 17.89 -7.29
C ASP A 234 30.28 18.38 -5.97
N ASP A 235 31.28 17.64 -5.48
CA ASP A 235 32.26 18.09 -4.50
C ASP A 235 32.95 19.32 -5.11
N VAL A 236 32.25 20.45 -5.12
CA VAL A 236 32.83 21.76 -5.36
C VAL A 236 33.66 22.04 -4.13
N VAL A 237 34.91 21.61 -4.20
CA VAL A 237 35.99 21.99 -3.30
C VAL A 237 36.00 23.52 -3.26
N HIS A 238 35.40 24.08 -2.21
CA HIS A 238 35.52 25.50 -1.93
C HIS A 238 36.99 25.79 -1.60
N PRO A 239 37.72 26.59 -2.41
CA PRO A 239 39.05 27.03 -2.02
C PRO A 239 38.90 27.95 -0.80
N SER A 240 39.50 27.52 0.31
CA SER A 240 39.67 28.31 1.52
C SER A 240 40.53 29.54 1.20
N GLY A 241 39.85 30.65 0.88
CA GLY A 241 40.45 31.95 0.58
C GLY A 241 40.83 32.67 1.86
N ALA A 242 42.10 33.09 1.91
CA ALA A 242 42.83 33.57 3.06
C ALA A 242 42.25 34.78 3.80
N ALA A 243 42.55 34.81 5.10
CA ALA A 243 42.41 35.96 5.99
C ALA A 243 43.20 37.18 5.46
N VAL A 244 42.51 38.30 5.28
CA VAL A 244 43.15 39.61 5.14
C VAL A 244 43.01 40.36 6.46
N SER A 245 44.12 40.37 7.19
CA SER A 245 44.43 41.32 8.24
C SER A 245 44.59 42.71 7.61
N SER A 246 43.88 43.70 8.10
CA SER A 246 44.18 45.11 7.83
C SER A 246 44.13 45.88 9.14
N ARG A 247 45.32 46.37 9.47
CA ARG A 247 45.72 47.17 10.61
C ARG A 247 45.86 48.62 10.11
N GLN A 248 45.69 49.58 11.02
CA GLN A 248 45.97 51.03 10.89
C GLN A 248 44.87 51.81 10.14
N THR A 249 44.43 52.99 10.60
CA THR A 249 44.99 53.99 11.54
C THR A 249 43.93 54.51 12.49
#